data_AF-A0A7W1E930-F1
#
_entry.id   AF-A0A7W1E930-F1
#
_cell.length_a   1.000
_cell.length_b   1.000
_cell.length_c   1.000
_cell.angle_alpha   90.00
_cell.angle_beta   90.00
_cell.angle_gamma   90.00
#
_symmetry.space_group_name_H-M   'P 1'
#
loop_
_entity.id
_entity.type
_entity.pdbx_description
1 polymer ?
#
loop_
_entity_poly.entity_id
_entity_poly.type
_entity_poly.pdbx_seq_one_letter_code
_entity_poly.pdbx_strand_id
1 'polypeptide(L)'
;MNRDQRIADLTELLTQLGAPDPAAWARSEVEEELPQLARYLFLTHAWRHVVDEGDESWIDAWLEEAERQPRAPGAAIGPALRRLLAGGAARSDLTDLVRVMQYSVLFNLCLLVDDPPPAIETISGQQWALVEVDQEGTVGRHIAGLHDSLLETDPTGREMRPQSEDDGALP
;
A
#
# COMPACT_ATOMS: atom_id res chain seq x y z
N MET A 1 11.05 26.83 16.26
CA MET A 1 9.75 26.88 15.55
C MET A 1 8.65 26.64 16.57
N ASN A 2 7.56 27.43 16.57
CA ASN A 2 6.43 27.15 17.47
C ASN A 2 5.56 26.02 16.89
N ARG A 3 4.66 25.46 17.70
CA ARG A 3 3.79 24.33 17.34
C ARG A 3 2.99 24.62 16.06
N ASP A 4 2.36 25.80 16.01
CA ASP A 4 1.48 26.19 14.91
C ASP A 4 2.22 26.31 13.57
N GLN A 5 3.44 26.88 13.58
CA GLN A 5 4.27 26.95 12.39
C GLN A 5 4.68 25.56 11.91
N ARG A 6 5.02 24.64 12.82
CA ARG A 6 5.35 23.26 12.44
C ARG A 6 4.17 22.54 11.79
N ILE A 7 2.97 22.72 12.33
CA ILE A 7 1.74 22.14 11.75
C ILE A 7 1.49 22.74 10.35
N ALA A 8 1.65 24.06 10.18
CA ALA A 8 1.47 24.71 8.89
C ALA A 8 2.47 24.19 7.84
N ASP A 9 3.76 24.12 8.18
CA ASP A 9 4.82 23.64 7.29
C ASP A 9 4.58 22.17 6.87
N LEU A 10 4.21 21.31 7.82
CA LEU A 10 3.87 19.90 7.54
C LEU A 10 2.61 19.77 6.69
N THR A 11 1.59 20.60 6.94
CA THR A 11 0.36 20.60 6.14
C THR A 11 0.66 20.94 4.69
N GLU A 12 1.49 21.96 4.45
CA GLU A 12 1.92 22.34 3.11
C GLU A 12 2.68 21.20 2.42
N LEU A 13 3.64 20.59 3.11
CA LEU A 13 4.40 19.47 2.57
C LEU A 13 3.51 18.26 2.23
N LEU A 14 2.64 17.83 3.15
CA LEU A 14 1.72 16.73 2.93
C LEU A 14 0.72 17.02 1.81
N THR A 15 0.32 18.29 1.64
CA THR A 15 -0.49 18.72 0.49
C THR A 15 0.26 18.54 -0.82
N GLN A 16 1.53 18.96 -0.89
CA GLN A 16 2.37 18.79 -2.07
C GLN A 16 2.60 17.32 -2.42
N LEU A 17 2.65 16.45 -1.40
CA LEU A 17 2.81 15.02 -1.56
C LEU A 17 1.51 14.29 -1.91
N GLY A 18 0.34 14.95 -1.82
CA GLY A 18 -0.96 14.38 -2.14
C GLY A 18 -1.61 13.59 -1.00
N ALA A 19 -1.29 13.91 0.26
CA ALA A 19 -1.86 13.20 1.40
C ALA A 19 -3.38 13.42 1.51
N PRO A 20 -4.14 12.40 1.93
CA PRO A 20 -5.52 12.59 2.38
C PRO A 20 -5.49 13.47 3.64
N ASP A 21 -6.43 14.43 3.75
CA ASP A 21 -6.51 15.42 4.85
C ASP A 21 -5.15 15.86 5.43
N PRO A 22 -4.31 16.59 4.67
CA PRO A 22 -2.95 16.94 5.08
C PRO A 22 -2.85 17.63 6.45
N ALA A 23 -3.89 18.37 6.84
CA ALA A 23 -3.92 19.09 8.11
C ALA A 23 -4.13 18.14 9.29
N ALA A 24 -4.93 17.08 9.15
CA ALA A 24 -5.08 16.06 10.18
C ALA A 24 -3.78 15.29 10.42
N TRP A 25 -3.12 14.84 9.35
CA TRP A 25 -1.81 14.18 9.41
C TRP A 25 -0.75 15.07 10.07
N ALA A 26 -0.67 16.34 9.67
CA ALA A 26 0.27 17.31 10.26
C ALA A 26 0.01 17.58 11.74
N ARG A 27 -1.27 17.71 12.16
CA ARG A 27 -1.61 17.84 13.58
C ARG A 27 -1.17 16.59 14.34
N SER A 28 -1.55 15.41 13.91
CA SER A 28 -1.20 14.17 14.60
C SER A 28 0.33 14.02 14.79
N GLU A 29 1.14 14.41 13.80
CA GLU A 29 2.61 14.39 13.96
C GLU A 29 3.13 15.30 15.07
N VAL A 30 2.55 16.47 15.23
CA VAL A 30 3.03 17.47 16.19
C VAL A 30 2.40 17.27 17.57
N GLU A 31 1.14 16.86 17.62
CA GLU A 31 0.35 16.78 18.85
C GLU A 31 0.47 15.42 19.54
N GLU A 32 0.58 14.33 18.76
CA GLU A 32 0.68 12.96 19.25
C GLU A 32 2.10 12.39 19.14
N GLU A 33 3.05 13.18 18.61
CA GLU A 33 4.45 12.81 18.40
C GLU A 33 4.64 11.56 17.51
N LEU A 34 3.69 11.32 16.59
CA LEU A 34 3.74 10.21 15.64
C LEU A 34 4.52 10.60 14.37
N PRO A 35 5.31 9.70 13.76
CA PRO A 35 6.05 9.99 12.52
C PRO A 35 5.13 9.93 11.29
N GLN A 36 4.13 10.80 11.21
CA GLN A 36 3.07 10.74 10.20
C GLN A 36 3.57 11.00 8.78
N LEU A 37 4.48 11.95 8.58
CA LEU A 37 5.10 12.16 7.26
C LEU A 37 5.83 10.89 6.78
N ALA A 38 6.57 10.23 7.66
CA ALA A 38 7.29 9.01 7.31
C ALA A 38 6.33 7.84 7.05
N ARG A 39 5.27 7.71 7.87
CA ARG A 39 4.18 6.74 7.67
C ARG A 39 3.53 6.92 6.30
N TYR A 40 3.14 8.15 5.97
CA TYR A 40 2.52 8.48 4.70
C TYR A 40 3.43 8.12 3.52
N LEU A 41 4.69 8.58 3.54
CA LEU A 41 5.65 8.28 2.49
C LEU A 41 5.83 6.78 2.29
N PHE A 42 6.00 6.01 3.36
CA PHE A 42 6.14 4.56 3.27
C PHE A 42 4.91 3.91 2.62
N LEU A 43 3.70 4.24 3.09
CA LEU A 43 2.47 3.63 2.58
C LEU A 43 2.22 3.99 1.11
N THR A 44 2.44 5.23 0.71
CA THR A 44 2.33 5.65 -0.70
C THR A 44 3.32 4.90 -1.59
N HIS A 45 4.54 4.63 -1.10
CA HIS A 45 5.51 3.81 -1.84
C HIS A 45 5.09 2.34 -1.89
N ALA A 46 4.53 1.81 -0.81
CA ALA A 46 4.05 0.43 -0.75
C ALA A 46 2.92 0.17 -1.75
N TRP A 47 2.01 1.14 -1.93
CA TRP A 47 0.94 1.05 -2.93
C TRP A 47 1.43 0.89 -4.37
N ARG A 48 2.66 1.31 -4.69
CA ARG A 48 3.25 1.12 -6.03
C ARG A 48 3.56 -0.35 -6.36
N HIS A 49 3.43 -1.24 -5.39
CA HIS A 49 3.56 -2.69 -5.57
C HIS A 49 2.22 -3.41 -5.78
N VAL A 50 1.11 -2.67 -5.72
CA VAL A 50 -0.23 -3.17 -6.05
C VAL A 50 -0.54 -2.74 -7.48
N VAL A 51 -1.12 -3.64 -8.30
CA VAL A 51 -1.55 -3.31 -9.66
C VAL A 51 -2.56 -2.18 -9.62
N ASP A 52 -2.39 -1.16 -10.46
CA ASP A 52 -3.29 -0.02 -10.51
C ASP A 52 -4.69 -0.44 -10.98
N GLU A 53 -5.71 0.28 -10.51
CA GLU A 53 -7.09 0.02 -10.94
C GLU A 53 -7.22 0.27 -12.46
N GLY A 54 -7.75 -0.72 -13.18
CA GLY A 54 -7.90 -0.67 -14.63
C GLY A 54 -6.60 -0.86 -15.43
N ASP A 55 -5.44 -1.01 -14.78
CA ASP A 55 -4.23 -1.41 -15.49
C ASP A 55 -4.23 -2.91 -15.74
N GLU A 56 -4.55 -3.32 -16.97
CA GLU A 56 -4.51 -4.73 -17.38
C GLU A 56 -3.17 -5.14 -18.01
N SER A 57 -2.19 -4.22 -18.11
CA SER A 57 -0.93 -4.46 -18.82
C SER A 57 -0.03 -5.47 -18.11
N TRP A 58 -0.20 -5.63 -16.78
CA TRP A 58 0.52 -6.65 -16.00
C TRP A 58 0.26 -8.07 -16.53
N ILE A 59 -0.93 -8.34 -17.10
CA ILE A 59 -1.28 -9.67 -17.62
C ILE A 59 -0.33 -10.04 -18.76
N ASP A 60 -0.15 -9.14 -19.73
CA ASP A 60 0.71 -9.39 -20.88
C ASP A 60 2.18 -9.48 -20.44
N ALA A 61 2.62 -8.58 -19.55
CA ALA A 61 3.97 -8.63 -18.99
C ALA A 61 4.28 -9.97 -18.32
N TRP A 62 3.33 -10.53 -17.54
CA TRP A 62 3.50 -11.84 -16.90
C TRP A 62 3.38 -13.02 -17.86
N LEU A 63 2.58 -12.91 -18.91
CA LEU A 63 2.52 -13.92 -19.97
C LEU A 63 3.86 -14.00 -20.72
N GLU A 64 4.39 -12.86 -21.15
CA GLU A 64 5.69 -12.73 -21.83
C GLU A 64 6.84 -13.24 -20.93
N GLU A 65 6.85 -12.84 -19.66
CA GLU A 65 7.88 -13.26 -18.72
C GLU A 65 7.86 -14.79 -18.49
N ALA A 66 6.68 -15.39 -18.40
CA ALA A 66 6.54 -16.83 -18.26
C ALA A 66 6.94 -17.59 -19.54
N GLU A 67 6.86 -16.98 -20.72
CA GLU A 67 7.40 -17.55 -21.97
C GLU A 67 8.92 -17.49 -21.98
N ARG A 68 9.47 -16.35 -21.58
CA ARG A 68 10.91 -16.12 -21.51
C ARG A 68 11.57 -17.01 -20.46
N GLN A 69 10.91 -17.22 -19.32
CA GLN A 69 11.44 -17.94 -18.16
C GLN A 69 10.44 -18.96 -17.58
N PRO A 70 10.14 -20.06 -18.30
CA PRO A 70 9.04 -20.98 -17.95
C PRO A 70 9.26 -21.80 -16.67
N ARG A 71 10.43 -21.71 -16.03
CA ARG A 71 10.75 -22.40 -14.77
C ARG A 71 11.23 -21.46 -13.66
N ALA A 72 11.14 -20.14 -13.85
CA ALA A 72 11.48 -19.19 -12.80
C ALA A 72 10.45 -19.25 -11.66
N PRO A 73 10.82 -18.80 -10.43
CA PRO A 73 9.85 -18.56 -9.37
C PRO A 73 8.67 -17.72 -9.87
N GLY A 74 7.45 -18.15 -9.59
CA GLY A 74 6.23 -17.46 -10.04
C GLY A 74 5.80 -17.76 -11.48
N ALA A 75 6.59 -18.43 -12.32
CA ALA A 75 6.26 -18.69 -13.73
C ALA A 75 4.96 -19.50 -13.96
N ALA A 76 4.44 -20.15 -12.91
CA ALA A 76 3.15 -20.84 -12.93
C ALA A 76 1.97 -19.90 -13.27
N ILE A 77 2.11 -18.58 -13.06
CA ILE A 77 1.09 -17.58 -13.39
C ILE A 77 0.78 -17.56 -14.89
N GLY A 78 1.76 -17.74 -15.77
CA GLY A 78 1.57 -17.67 -17.21
C GLY A 78 0.59 -18.74 -17.74
N PRO A 79 0.84 -20.04 -17.53
CA PRO A 79 -0.11 -21.10 -17.90
C PRO A 79 -1.48 -20.95 -17.24
N ALA A 80 -1.56 -20.41 -16.01
CA ALA A 80 -2.83 -20.15 -15.34
C ALA A 80 -3.63 -19.04 -16.03
N LEU A 81 -3.00 -17.88 -16.31
CA LEU A 81 -3.59 -16.77 -17.05
C LEU A 81 -4.10 -17.21 -18.42
N ARG A 82 -3.30 -17.99 -19.18
CA ARG A 82 -3.75 -18.51 -20.49
C ARG A 82 -5.03 -19.33 -20.39
N ARG A 83 -5.15 -20.21 -19.38
CA ARG A 83 -6.36 -21.03 -19.19
C ARG A 83 -7.56 -20.19 -18.78
N LEU A 84 -7.37 -19.19 -17.90
CA LEU A 84 -8.43 -18.29 -17.47
C LEU A 84 -8.96 -17.44 -18.63
N LEU A 85 -8.06 -16.84 -19.41
CA LEU A 85 -8.41 -16.05 -20.59
C LEU A 85 -9.08 -16.91 -21.67
N ALA A 86 -8.55 -18.11 -21.95
CA ALA A 86 -9.18 -19.05 -22.88
C ALA A 86 -10.56 -19.55 -22.41
N GLY A 87 -10.79 -19.53 -21.09
CA GLY A 87 -12.07 -19.82 -20.45
C GLY A 87 -13.07 -18.66 -20.47
N GLY A 88 -12.67 -17.49 -20.99
CA GLY A 88 -13.54 -16.32 -21.10
C GLY A 88 -13.54 -15.38 -19.89
N ALA A 89 -12.59 -15.52 -18.96
CA ALA A 89 -12.44 -14.55 -17.87
C ALA A 89 -12.11 -13.15 -18.44
N ALA A 90 -12.80 -12.12 -17.96
CA ALA A 90 -12.49 -10.74 -18.31
C ALA A 90 -11.17 -10.33 -17.65
N ARG A 91 -10.36 -9.54 -18.35
CA ARG A 91 -9.07 -9.04 -17.84
C ARG A 91 -9.25 -8.07 -16.67
N SER A 92 -10.32 -7.28 -16.71
CA SER A 92 -10.76 -6.40 -15.61
C SER A 92 -11.00 -7.20 -14.33
N ASP A 93 -11.76 -8.29 -14.41
CA ASP A 93 -12.07 -9.13 -13.24
C ASP A 93 -10.81 -9.76 -12.65
N LEU A 94 -9.86 -10.17 -13.51
CA LEU A 94 -8.56 -10.68 -13.06
C LEU A 94 -7.73 -9.59 -12.39
N THR A 95 -7.81 -8.36 -12.88
CA THR A 95 -7.12 -7.20 -12.30
C THR A 95 -7.69 -6.85 -10.94
N ASP A 96 -9.01 -6.79 -10.80
CA ASP A 96 -9.67 -6.57 -9.51
C ASP A 96 -9.31 -7.65 -8.48
N LEU A 97 -9.36 -8.92 -8.91
CA LEU A 97 -8.95 -10.05 -8.07
C LEU A 97 -7.50 -9.89 -7.58
N VAL A 98 -6.55 -9.64 -8.49
CA VAL A 98 -5.13 -9.53 -8.17
C VAL A 98 -4.85 -8.31 -7.29
N ARG A 99 -5.48 -7.18 -7.60
CA ARG A 99 -5.40 -5.93 -6.83
C ARG A 99 -5.83 -6.16 -5.38
N VAL A 100 -6.97 -6.81 -5.16
CA VAL A 100 -7.47 -7.15 -3.82
C VAL A 100 -6.53 -8.11 -3.08
N MET A 101 -6.00 -9.12 -3.77
CA MET A 101 -5.08 -10.08 -3.16
C MET A 101 -3.74 -9.43 -2.78
N GLN A 102 -3.19 -8.54 -3.62
CA GLN A 102 -1.97 -7.79 -3.33
C GLN A 102 -2.15 -6.82 -2.17
N TYR A 103 -3.25 -6.06 -2.17
CA TYR A 103 -3.65 -5.23 -1.03
C TYR A 103 -3.75 -6.06 0.25
N SER A 104 -4.40 -7.24 0.19
CA SER A 104 -4.55 -8.10 1.36
C SER A 104 -3.20 -8.58 1.91
N VAL A 105 -2.25 -8.93 1.05
CA VAL A 105 -0.89 -9.28 1.48
C VAL A 105 -0.19 -8.06 2.10
N LEU A 106 -0.30 -6.89 1.49
CA LEU A 106 0.29 -5.65 2.00
C LEU A 106 -0.28 -5.29 3.39
N PHE A 107 -1.61 -5.33 3.54
CA PHE A 107 -2.28 -5.10 4.82
C PHE A 107 -1.79 -6.07 5.90
N ASN A 108 -1.70 -7.36 5.58
CA ASN A 108 -1.22 -8.37 6.54
C ASN A 108 0.25 -8.17 6.93
N LEU A 109 1.10 -7.64 6.04
CA LEU A 109 2.47 -7.28 6.37
C LEU A 109 2.52 -6.05 7.27
N CYS A 110 1.70 -5.02 7.02
CA CYS A 110 1.56 -3.89 7.93
C CYS A 110 1.09 -4.34 9.32
N LEU A 111 0.08 -5.21 9.39
CA LEU A 111 -0.40 -5.77 10.66
C LEU A 111 0.67 -6.59 11.37
N LEU A 112 1.44 -7.41 10.65
CA LEU A 112 2.54 -8.18 11.23
C LEU A 112 3.62 -7.30 11.88
N VAL A 113 3.85 -6.10 11.32
CA VAL A 113 4.80 -5.13 11.86
C VAL A 113 4.22 -4.38 13.06
N ASP A 114 2.94 -4.00 13.01
CA ASP A 114 2.31 -3.21 14.07
C ASP A 114 1.85 -4.04 15.28
N ASP A 115 1.29 -5.22 15.03
CA ASP A 115 0.65 -6.09 16.03
C ASP A 115 0.86 -7.57 15.64
N PRO A 116 2.06 -8.14 15.87
CA PRO A 116 2.34 -9.52 15.51
C PRO A 116 1.46 -10.49 16.30
N PRO A 117 1.07 -11.65 15.71
CA PRO A 117 0.18 -12.59 16.37
C PRO A 117 0.68 -13.01 17.77
N PRO A 118 -0.16 -13.03 18.82
CA PRO A 118 0.26 -13.28 20.20
C PRO A 118 1.03 -14.59 20.39
N ALA A 119 0.70 -15.62 19.59
CA ALA A 119 1.37 -16.90 19.63
C ALA A 119 2.84 -16.82 19.20
N ILE A 120 3.18 -15.99 18.21
CA ILE A 120 4.56 -15.81 17.73
C ILE A 120 5.37 -15.04 18.76
N GLU A 121 4.81 -13.96 19.29
CA GLU A 121 5.46 -13.15 20.32
C GLU A 121 5.73 -13.98 21.58
N THR A 122 4.72 -14.72 22.07
CA THR A 122 4.84 -15.52 23.31
C THR A 122 5.91 -16.60 23.19
N ILE A 123 6.06 -17.22 22.02
CA ILE A 123 7.01 -18.32 21.81
C ILE A 123 8.43 -17.81 21.55
N SER A 124 8.57 -16.73 20.77
CA SER A 124 9.88 -16.29 20.26
C SER A 124 10.49 -15.10 21.00
N GLY A 125 9.67 -14.29 21.69
CA GLY A 125 10.04 -13.00 22.25
C GLY A 125 10.48 -11.96 21.22
N GLN A 126 10.30 -12.22 19.92
CA GLN A 126 10.72 -11.34 18.83
C GLN A 126 9.55 -10.45 18.38
N GLN A 127 9.90 -9.24 17.97
CA GLN A 127 9.00 -8.20 17.46
C GLN A 127 9.61 -7.58 16.21
N TRP A 128 8.77 -7.02 15.35
CA TRP A 128 9.17 -6.29 14.16
C TRP A 128 8.86 -4.81 14.36
N ALA A 129 9.62 -3.94 13.69
CA ALA A 129 9.41 -2.51 13.73
C ALA A 129 9.86 -1.91 12.41
N LEU A 130 9.09 -0.95 11.90
CA LEU A 130 9.54 -0.05 10.85
C LEU A 130 10.09 1.22 11.51
N VAL A 131 11.30 1.63 11.16
CA VAL A 131 11.96 2.78 11.78
C VAL A 131 12.48 3.73 10.71
N GLU A 132 12.52 5.02 11.03
CA GLU A 132 13.29 5.98 10.24
C GLU A 132 14.78 5.64 10.32
N VAL A 133 15.51 5.82 9.22
CA VAL A 133 16.96 5.68 9.18
C VAL A 133 17.52 6.89 8.45
N ASP A 134 18.44 7.62 9.07
CA ASP A 134 19.08 8.79 8.45
C ASP A 134 20.21 8.38 7.48
N GLN A 135 20.89 9.37 6.89
CA GLN A 135 21.93 9.13 5.88
C GLN A 135 23.17 8.44 6.47
N GLU A 136 23.40 8.61 7.76
CA GLU A 136 24.47 8.02 8.54
C GLU A 136 24.14 6.61 9.03
N GLY A 137 22.91 6.14 8.81
CA GLY A 137 22.43 4.84 9.26
C GLY A 137 21.93 4.82 10.70
N THR A 138 21.72 5.99 11.31
CA THR A 138 21.17 6.12 12.66
C THR A 138 19.69 5.79 12.63
N VAL A 139 19.28 4.92 13.55
CA VAL A 139 17.87 4.57 13.75
C VAL A 139 17.15 5.70 14.48
N GLY A 140 16.07 6.19 13.88
CA GLY A 140 15.21 7.26 14.38
C GLY A 140 13.92 6.75 15.02
N ARG A 141 12.79 7.41 14.72
CA ARG A 141 11.49 7.11 15.34
C ARG A 141 10.90 5.80 14.83
N HIS A 142 10.12 5.14 15.68
CA HIS A 142 9.30 3.98 15.32
C HIS A 142 8.04 4.42 14.56
N ILE A 143 7.86 3.89 13.35
CA ILE A 143 6.70 4.11 12.49
C ILE A 143 5.69 2.99 12.73
N ALA A 144 4.79 3.20 13.69
CA ALA A 144 3.67 2.30 14.00
C ALA A 144 2.40 2.69 13.23
N GLY A 145 1.32 1.91 13.35
CA GLY A 145 -0.03 2.22 12.85
C GLY A 145 -0.12 2.22 11.32
N LEU A 146 0.70 1.40 10.66
CA LEU A 146 0.70 1.22 9.22
C LEU A 146 -0.62 0.61 8.72
N HIS A 147 -1.13 -0.42 9.39
CA HIS A 147 -2.36 -1.09 8.98
C HIS A 147 -3.59 -0.17 9.09
N ASP A 148 -3.63 0.68 10.12
CA ASP A 148 -4.71 1.66 10.34
C ASP A 148 -4.80 2.68 9.21
N SER A 149 -3.66 3.14 8.69
CA SER A 149 -3.60 4.17 7.65
C SER A 149 -3.49 3.64 6.22
N LEU A 150 -3.32 2.33 6.02
CA LEU A 150 -3.04 1.77 4.68
C LEU A 150 -4.14 2.12 3.67
N LEU A 151 -5.41 1.87 4.01
CA LEU A 151 -6.54 2.15 3.13
C LEU A 151 -6.75 3.65 2.87
N GLU A 152 -6.49 4.49 3.87
CA GLU A 152 -6.59 5.95 3.73
C GLU A 152 -5.65 6.48 2.63
N THR A 153 -4.53 5.80 2.43
CA THR A 153 -3.51 6.14 1.40
C THR A 153 -3.71 5.44 0.06
N ASP A 154 -4.81 4.71 -0.14
CA ASP A 154 -5.14 4.10 -1.43
C ASP A 154 -5.16 5.15 -2.56
N PRO A 155 -4.39 4.97 -3.65
CA PRO A 155 -4.34 5.92 -4.76
C PRO A 155 -5.68 6.24 -5.41
N THR A 156 -6.68 5.36 -5.29
CA THR A 156 -8.02 5.63 -5.84
C THR A 156 -8.82 6.64 -5.01
N GLY A 157 -8.41 6.88 -3.76
CA GLY A 157 -9.15 7.69 -2.79
C GLY A 157 -10.44 7.04 -2.31
N ARG A 158 -10.69 5.77 -2.64
CA ARG A 158 -11.92 5.04 -2.30
C ARG A 158 -11.69 3.88 -1.34
N GLU A 159 -10.51 3.75 -0.75
CA GLU A 159 -10.17 2.66 0.16
C GLU A 159 -10.48 1.28 -0.45
N MET A 160 -10.07 1.08 -1.71
CA MET A 160 -10.28 -0.16 -2.48
C MET A 160 -11.74 -0.53 -2.72
N ARG A 161 -12.69 0.38 -2.47
CA ARG A 161 -14.11 0.13 -2.76
C ARG A 161 -14.35 0.13 -4.28
N PRO A 162 -15.32 -0.67 -4.76
CA PRO A 162 -15.70 -0.70 -6.17
C PRO A 162 -16.04 0.69 -6.70
N GLN A 163 -15.80 0.92 -7.99
CA GLN A 163 -16.36 2.08 -8.69
C GLN A 163 -17.89 2.03 -8.61
N SER A 164 -18.51 3.16 -8.30
CA SER A 164 -19.97 3.30 -8.37
C SER A 164 -20.42 3.17 -9.83
N GLU A 165 -21.45 2.36 -10.10
CA GLU A 165 -22.03 2.25 -11.45
C GLU A 165 -22.55 3.60 -12.01
N ASP A 166 -22.76 4.60 -11.14
CA ASP A 166 -23.31 5.92 -11.46
C ASP A 166 -22.29 6.96 -11.98
N ASP A 167 -20.97 6.72 -11.91
CA ASP A 167 -19.97 7.69 -12.40
C ASP A 167 -19.88 7.77 -13.94
N GLY A 168 -20.56 6.84 -14.64
CA GLY A 168 -20.74 6.85 -16.10
C GLY A 168 -22.12 7.32 -16.58
N ALA A 169 -23.03 7.68 -15.66
CA ALA A 169 -24.41 8.00 -15.98
C ALA A 169 -24.90 9.26 -15.25
N LEU A 170 -24.33 10.42 -15.60
CA LEU A 170 -25.03 11.70 -15.40
C LEU A 170 -25.59 12.19 -16.75
N PRO A 171 -26.92 12.41 -16.86
CA PRO A 171 -27.52 13.08 -18.01
C PRO A 171 -27.17 14.58 -18.10
#